data_AF-A0A2A5NZX1-F1
#
_entry.id   AF-A0A2A5NZX1-F1
#
_cell.length_a   1.000
_cell.length_b   1.000
_cell.length_c   1.000
_cell.angle_alpha   90.00
_cell.angle_beta   90.00
_cell.angle_gamma   90.00
#
_symmetry.space_group_name_H-M   'P 1'
#
loop_
_entity.id
_entity.type
_entity.pdbx_description
1 polymer ?
#
loop_
_entity_poly.entity_id
_entity_poly.type
_entity_poly.pdbx_seq_one_letter_code
_entity_poly.pdbx_strand_id
1 'polypeptide(L)'
;MVVPYRHVPSPLDLSDEEILEIGRLINLSIRALEEAMKPHGYNIGANIGRAAGAGIEEHYHVHVVPRWVGDTNYMPIIANTKVVVEALDRTYARLREVIERIVGASVEGGRRGGSP
;
A
#
# COMPACT_ATOMS: atom_id res chain seq x y z
N MET A 1 3.45 -1.43 -0.15
CA MET A 1 3.46 -1.01 -1.57
C MET A 1 2.41 -1.82 -2.31
N VAL A 2 1.84 -1.25 -3.38
CA VAL A 2 1.00 -1.97 -4.35
C VAL A 2 1.81 -2.12 -5.62
N VAL A 3 1.90 -3.34 -6.14
CA VAL A 3 2.88 -3.72 -7.17
C VAL A 3 2.19 -4.67 -8.16
N PRO A 4 2.17 -4.38 -9.48
CA PRO A 4 1.65 -5.34 -10.47
C PRO A 4 2.53 -6.59 -10.50
N TYR A 5 1.94 -7.74 -10.87
CA TYR A 5 2.73 -8.95 -11.09
C TYR A 5 3.63 -8.86 -12.32
N ARG A 6 3.14 -8.18 -13.36
CA ARG A 6 3.91 -7.99 -14.59
C ARG A 6 4.98 -6.93 -14.37
N HIS A 7 6.21 -7.26 -14.75
CA HIS A 7 7.34 -6.34 -14.66
C HIS A 7 7.25 -5.28 -15.75
N VAL A 8 6.64 -4.14 -15.42
CA VAL A 8 6.57 -2.97 -16.30
C VAL A 8 7.11 -1.73 -15.61
N PRO A 9 7.81 -0.83 -16.32
CA PRO A 9 8.43 0.34 -15.71
C PRO A 9 7.43 1.48 -15.43
N SER A 10 6.29 1.52 -16.11
CA SER A 10 5.38 2.65 -16.10
C SER A 10 3.91 2.22 -16.00
N PRO A 11 3.03 3.05 -15.38
CA PRO A 11 1.60 2.83 -15.43
C PRO A 11 1.03 2.92 -16.86
N LEU A 12 1.76 3.55 -17.79
CA LEU A 12 1.36 3.61 -19.21
C LEU A 12 1.41 2.24 -19.90
N ASP A 13 2.14 1.28 -19.33
CA ASP A 13 2.27 -0.05 -19.89
C ASP A 13 1.20 -1.00 -19.36
N LEU A 14 0.40 -0.60 -18.36
CA LEU A 14 -0.61 -1.41 -17.71
C LEU A 14 -1.89 -1.53 -18.53
N SER A 15 -2.60 -2.66 -18.40
CA SER A 15 -3.96 -2.78 -18.89
C SER A 15 -4.95 -2.04 -17.99
N ASP A 16 -6.15 -1.75 -18.50
CA ASP A 16 -7.21 -1.11 -17.72
C ASP A 16 -7.62 -1.96 -16.51
N GLU A 17 -7.58 -3.28 -16.64
CA GLU A 17 -7.83 -4.21 -15.53
C GLU A 17 -6.75 -4.11 -14.45
N GLU A 18 -5.47 -4.05 -14.84
CA GLU A 18 -4.36 -3.88 -13.91
C GLU A 18 -4.44 -2.52 -13.19
N ILE A 19 -4.79 -1.45 -13.91
CA ILE A 19 -4.98 -0.11 -13.34
C ILE A 19 -6.11 -0.13 -12.31
N LEU A 20 -7.25 -0.74 -12.65
CA LEU A 20 -8.40 -0.86 -11.76
C LEU A 20 -8.07 -1.69 -10.51
N GLU A 21 -7.34 -2.80 -10.68
CA GLU A 21 -6.90 -3.65 -9.57
C GLU A 21 -5.94 -2.90 -8.63
N ILE A 22 -4.96 -2.19 -9.18
CA ILE A 22 -4.04 -1.35 -8.40
C ILE A 22 -4.82 -0.29 -7.62
N GLY A 23 -5.77 0.42 -8.26
CA GLY A 23 -6.61 1.40 -7.58
C GLY A 23 -7.41 0.80 -6.43
N ARG A 24 -7.98 -0.40 -6.63
CA ARG A 24 -8.71 -1.14 -5.58
C ARG A 24 -7.79 -1.57 -4.44
N LEU A 25 -6.58 -2.02 -4.74
CA LEU A 25 -5.57 -2.41 -3.74
C LEU A 25 -5.05 -1.21 -2.95
N ILE A 26 -4.90 -0.04 -3.57
CA ILE A 26 -4.58 1.21 -2.87
C ILE A 26 -5.69 1.54 -1.87
N ASN A 27 -6.96 1.50 -2.30
CA ASN A 27 -8.11 1.76 -1.42
C ASN A 27 -8.19 0.77 -0.26
N LEU A 28 -7.95 -0.52 -0.52
CA LEU A 28 -7.88 -1.55 0.51
C LEU A 28 -6.75 -1.26 1.51
N SER A 29 -5.57 -0.88 1.01
CA SER A 29 -4.41 -0.55 1.84
C SER A 29 -4.69 0.63 2.76
N ILE A 30 -5.33 1.69 2.25
CA ILE A 30 -5.75 2.86 3.05
C ILE A 30 -6.70 2.43 4.15
N ARG A 31 -7.76 1.67 3.82
CA ARG A 31 -8.73 1.18 4.81
C ARG A 31 -8.07 0.34 5.91
N ALA A 32 -7.14 -0.53 5.51
CA ALA A 32 -6.41 -1.36 6.46
C ALA A 32 -5.50 -0.53 7.38
N LEU A 33 -4.80 0.47 6.83
CA LEU A 33 -3.96 1.38 7.60
C LEU A 33 -4.79 2.27 8.54
N GLU A 34 -5.96 2.73 8.11
CA GLU A 34 -6.89 3.51 8.92
C GLU A 34 -7.31 2.73 10.17
N GLU A 35 -7.74 1.49 9.99
CA GLU A 35 -8.18 0.63 11.08
C GLU A 35 -7.02 0.16 11.97
N ALA A 36 -5.87 -0.15 11.37
CA ALA A 36 -4.71 -0.63 12.10
C ALA A 36 -3.95 0.47 12.83
N MET A 37 -3.86 1.69 12.31
CA MET A 37 -2.90 2.67 12.81
C MET A 37 -3.50 4.05 13.07
N LYS A 38 -4.70 4.34 12.56
CA LYS A 38 -5.37 5.64 12.68
C LYS A 38 -4.44 6.82 12.34
N PRO A 39 -3.80 6.83 11.16
CA PRO A 39 -2.99 7.96 10.74
C PRO A 39 -3.85 9.19 10.51
N HIS A 40 -3.23 10.37 10.54
CA HIS A 40 -3.92 11.63 10.25
C HIS A 40 -3.98 11.96 8.75
N GLY A 41 -3.24 11.21 7.93
CA GLY A 41 -3.21 11.37 6.48
C GLY A 41 -2.31 10.35 5.79
N TYR A 42 -2.15 10.48 4.48
CA TYR A 42 -1.40 9.53 3.65
C TYR A 42 -0.61 10.25 2.55
N ASN A 43 0.59 9.76 2.24
CA ASN A 43 1.24 10.03 0.95
C ASN A 43 1.09 8.82 0.04
N ILE A 44 0.56 9.04 -1.16
CA ILE A 44 0.34 8.01 -2.16
C ILE A 44 1.02 8.46 -3.44
N GLY A 45 1.90 7.64 -3.99
CA GLY A 45 2.63 8.00 -5.19
C GLY A 45 3.59 6.93 -5.67
N ALA A 46 4.12 7.13 -6.87
CA ALA A 46 5.12 6.30 -7.50
C ALA A 46 6.19 7.19 -8.11
N ASN A 47 7.44 6.73 -8.08
CA ASN A 47 8.55 7.39 -8.77
C ASN A 47 8.76 6.69 -10.12
N ILE A 48 8.72 7.43 -11.22
CA ILE A 48 8.86 6.89 -12.58
C ILE A 48 10.12 7.46 -13.23
N GLY A 49 11.03 6.57 -13.61
CA GLY A 49 12.32 6.91 -14.20
C GLY A 49 13.37 7.39 -13.19
N ARG A 50 14.65 7.34 -13.61
CA ARG A 50 15.81 7.68 -12.78
C ARG A 50 15.72 9.05 -12.13
N ALA A 51 15.29 10.05 -12.90
CA ALA A 51 15.22 11.43 -12.45
C ALA A 51 14.21 11.64 -11.31
N ALA A 52 13.18 10.80 -11.22
CA ALA A 52 12.21 10.82 -10.12
C ALA A 52 12.68 10.02 -8.89
N GLY A 53 13.88 9.44 -8.91
CA GLY A 53 14.39 8.58 -7.83
C GLY A 53 13.72 7.20 -7.79
N ALA A 54 13.36 6.64 -8.95
CA ALA A 54 12.91 5.25 -9.03
C ALA A 54 14.07 4.32 -8.66
N GLY A 55 13.98 3.67 -7.49
CA GLY A 55 15.01 2.72 -7.03
C GLY A 55 15.07 1.44 -7.86
N ILE A 56 13.95 1.07 -8.50
CA ILE A 56 13.84 -0.02 -9.48
C ILE A 56 13.23 0.59 -10.74
N GLU A 57 14.08 0.95 -11.70
CA GLU A 57 13.64 1.63 -12.93
C GLU A 57 12.71 0.76 -13.79
N GLU A 58 12.80 -0.57 -13.66
CA GLU A 58 12.08 -1.54 -14.48
C GLU A 58 10.74 -2.00 -13.89
N HIS A 59 10.40 -1.57 -12.66
CA HIS A 59 9.22 -2.08 -11.96
C HIS A 59 8.40 -0.99 -11.28
N TYR A 60 7.24 -0.71 -11.85
CA TYR A 60 6.23 0.19 -11.31
C TYR A 60 5.76 -0.31 -9.95
N HIS A 61 5.68 0.59 -8.97
CA HIS A 61 5.17 0.30 -7.65
C HIS A 61 4.64 1.58 -7.01
N VAL A 62 3.49 1.46 -6.33
CA VAL A 62 2.85 2.57 -5.63
C VAL A 62 3.12 2.46 -4.14
N HIS A 63 3.68 3.52 -3.58
CA HIS A 63 3.83 3.70 -2.14
C HIS A 63 2.53 4.22 -1.54
N VAL A 64 2.14 3.65 -0.40
CA VAL A 64 1.04 4.14 0.44
C VAL A 64 1.64 4.30 1.83
N VAL A 65 1.93 5.54 2.22
CA VAL A 65 2.67 5.87 3.43
C VAL A 65 1.74 6.59 4.41
N PRO A 66 1.40 5.99 5.57
CA PRO A 66 0.61 6.67 6.60
C PRO A 66 1.41 7.81 7.24
N ARG A 67 0.72 8.90 7.59
CA ARG A 67 1.32 10.14 8.11
C ARG A 67 0.61 10.63 9.37
N TRP A 68 1.36 11.26 10.27
CA TRP A 68 0.85 11.88 11.49
C TRP A 68 1.26 13.35 11.57
N VAL A 69 0.40 14.17 12.19
CA VAL A 69 0.76 15.57 12.45
C VAL A 69 1.97 15.60 13.38
N GLY A 70 3.05 16.23 12.94
CA GLY A 70 4.31 16.30 13.69
C GLY A 70 5.27 15.15 13.43
N ASP A 71 4.96 14.21 12.52
CA ASP A 71 5.97 13.27 12.03
C ASP A 71 7.00 14.02 11.15
N THR A 72 8.28 13.83 11.45
CA THR A 72 9.34 14.42 10.62
C THR A 72 9.43 13.61 9.34
N ASN A 73 9.08 14.29 8.26
CA ASN A 73 8.97 13.78 6.90
C ASN A 73 10.35 13.56 6.26
N TYR A 74 11.33 13.04 7.00
CA TYR A 74 12.68 12.72 6.53
C TYR A 74 13.37 12.00 7.70
N MET A 75 13.44 10.67 7.64
CA MET A 75 14.43 9.91 8.41
C MET A 75 15.62 9.63 7.48
N PRO A 76 16.53 10.60 7.22
CA PRO A 76 17.84 10.22 6.74
C PRO A 76 18.61 9.71 7.97
N ILE A 77 18.90 8.41 7.98
CA ILE A 77 20.23 7.91 8.35
C ILE A 77 20.86 8.57 9.60
N ILE A 78 20.23 8.51 10.79
CA ILE A 78 20.98 8.57 12.07
C ILE A 78 20.26 7.69 13.10
N ALA A 79 20.30 6.39 12.90
CA ALA A 79 20.18 5.43 13.98
C ALA A 79 20.70 4.10 13.44
N ASN A 80 21.97 3.82 13.72
CA ASN A 80 22.59 2.53 13.51
C ASN A 80 22.00 1.51 14.50
N THR A 81 20.67 1.39 14.53
CA THR A 81 19.92 0.69 15.56
C THR A 81 19.03 -0.32 14.86
N LYS A 82 19.23 -1.59 15.24
CA LYS A 82 18.49 -2.82 14.91
C LYS A 82 16.97 -2.76 15.20
N VAL A 83 16.28 -1.63 15.02
CA VAL A 83 14.90 -1.42 15.48
C VAL A 83 13.84 -1.86 14.46
N VAL A 84 14.20 -2.24 13.25
CA VAL A 84 13.22 -2.30 12.15
C VAL A 84 12.62 -3.70 11.90
N VAL A 85 13.29 -4.82 12.23
CA VAL A 85 12.78 -6.15 11.83
C VAL A 85 11.56 -6.59 12.65
N GLU A 86 11.62 -6.57 13.99
CA GLU A 86 10.50 -6.99 14.84
C GLU A 86 9.28 -6.05 14.70
N ALA A 87 9.54 -4.74 14.51
CA ALA A 87 8.48 -3.76 14.26
C ALA A 87 7.79 -4.01 12.90
N LEU A 88 8.54 -4.43 11.86
CA LEU A 88 7.98 -4.81 10.56
C LEU A 88 7.13 -6.07 10.65
N ASP A 89 7.59 -7.12 11.35
CA ASP A 89 6.83 -8.36 11.48
C ASP A 89 5.49 -8.14 12.21
N ARG A 90 5.51 -7.36 13.30
CA ARG A 90 4.28 -6.98 14.02
C ARG A 90 3.35 -6.13 13.17
N THR A 91 3.91 -5.18 12.41
CA THR A 91 3.13 -4.34 11.49
C THR A 91 2.49 -5.17 10.38
N TYR A 92 3.25 -6.10 9.81
CA TYR A 92 2.79 -7.03 8.79
C TYR A 92 1.65 -7.91 9.33
N ALA A 93 1.83 -8.55 10.49
CA ALA A 93 0.81 -9.42 11.08
C ALA A 93 -0.51 -8.67 11.33
N ARG A 94 -0.42 -7.46 11.90
CA ARG A 94 -1.59 -6.61 12.15
C ARG A 94 -2.31 -6.20 10.88
N LEU A 95 -1.56 -5.75 9.86
CA LEU A 95 -2.16 -5.34 8.58
C LEU A 95 -2.77 -6.53 7.85
N ARG A 96 -2.11 -7.69 7.89
CA ARG A 96 -2.63 -8.92 7.28
C ARG A 96 -3.97 -9.33 7.88
N GLU A 97 -4.07 -9.36 9.21
CA GLU A 97 -5.32 -9.70 9.91
C GLU A 97 -6.47 -8.76 9.51
N VAL A 98 -6.19 -7.45 9.49
CA VAL A 98 -7.17 -6.43 9.10
C VAL A 98 -7.61 -6.61 7.64
N ILE A 99 -6.66 -6.83 6.72
CA ILE A 99 -6.94 -7.05 5.31
C ILE A 99 -7.81 -8.30 5.12
N GLU A 100 -7.44 -9.42 5.75
CA GLU A 100 -8.19 -10.67 5.68
C GLU A 100 -9.64 -10.48 6.16
N ARG A 101 -9.84 -9.73 7.25
CA ARG A 101 -11.18 -9.37 7.74
C ARG A 101 -11.97 -8.51 6.77
N ILE A 102 -11.37 -7.45 6.21
CA ILE A 102 -12.05 -6.53 5.26
C ILE A 102 -12.47 -7.28 4.00
N VAL A 103 -11.57 -8.11 3.45
CA VAL A 103 -11.84 -8.93 2.27
C VAL A 103 -12.91 -9.97 2.57
N GLY A 104 -12.82 -10.69 3.71
CA GLY A 104 -13.84 -11.65 4.14
C GLY A 104 -15.24 -11.04 4.26
N ALA A 105 -15.36 -9.89 4.93
CA ALA A 105 -16.63 -9.18 5.06
C ALA A 105 -17.22 -8.72 3.72
N SER A 106 -16.37 -8.36 2.76
CA SER A 106 -16.80 -7.93 1.42
C SER A 106 -17.35 -9.10 0.59
N VAL A 107 -16.79 -10.31 0.77
CA VAL A 107 -17.28 -11.55 0.13
C VAL A 107 -18.63 -11.98 0.72
N GLU A 108 -18.83 -11.83 2.03
CA GLU A 108 -20.10 -12.15 2.68
C GLU A 108 -21.22 -11.15 2.37
N GLY A 109 -20.89 -9.86 2.23
CA GLY A 109 -21.82 -8.81 1.82
C GLY A 109 -22.31 -8.97 0.37
N GLY A 110 -21.42 -9.38 -0.54
CA GLY A 110 -21.77 -9.64 -1.95
C GLY A 110 -22.72 -10.82 -2.15
N ARG A 111 -22.73 -11.80 -1.24
CA ARG A 111 -23.65 -12.96 -1.28
C ARG A 111 -25.08 -12.66 -0.84
N ARG A 112 -25.34 -11.52 -0.18
CA ARG A 112 -26.70 -11.11 0.24
C ARG A 112 -27.38 -10.15 -0.73
N GLY A 113 -26.68 -9.68 -1.76
CA GLY A 113 -27.21 -8.73 -2.76
C GLY A 113 -27.77 -9.36 -4.04
N GLY A 114 -27.88 -10.69 -4.11
CA GLY A 114 -28.41 -11.40 -5.26
C GLY A 114 -29.88 -11.80 -5.09
N SER A 115 -30.76 -11.05 -5.77
CA SER A 115 -32.12 -11.40 -6.24
C SER A 115 -33.31 -11.24 -5.28
N PRO A 116 -34.53 -10.99 -5.82
CA PRO A 116 -34.95 -11.13 -7.24
C PRO A 116 -34.80 -9.88 -8.10
#